data_AF-A0A1W9LFP6-F1
#
_entry.id   AF-A0A1W9LFP6-F1
#
_cell.length_a   1.000
_cell.length_b   1.000
_cell.length_c   1.000
_cell.angle_alpha   90.00
_cell.angle_beta   90.00
_cell.angle_gamma   90.00
#
_symmetry.space_group_name_H-M   'P 1'
#
loop_
_entity.id
_entity.type
_entity.pdbx_description
1 polymer ?
#
loop_
_entity_poly.entity_id
_entity_poly.type
_entity_poly.pdbx_seq_one_letter_code
_entity_poly.pdbx_strand_id
1 'polypeptide(L)'
;MSRERKYTRREFIAATGGAGVALGISGFPWIRRQTPASANRVIVLGMDGMDPVFLERLLKEGRMPNTRRLIERGGFSRLRTSNPPQSPVAWSNF
;
A
#
# COMPACT_ATOMS: atom_id res chain seq x y z
N MET A 1 -18.96 58.24 -16.75
CA MET A 1 -19.52 56.97 -16.24
C MET A 1 -18.41 55.93 -16.18
N SER A 2 -17.82 55.71 -14.99
CA SER A 2 -16.75 54.74 -14.76
C SER A 2 -17.35 53.33 -14.69
N ARG A 3 -16.89 52.40 -15.55
CA ARG A 3 -17.28 50.98 -15.47
C ARG A 3 -16.44 50.31 -14.37
N GLU A 4 -17.07 49.93 -13.26
CA GLU A 4 -16.44 49.07 -12.26
C GLU A 4 -16.01 47.74 -12.90
N ARG A 5 -14.72 47.42 -12.83
CA ARG A 5 -14.21 46.09 -13.16
C ARG A 5 -14.60 45.13 -12.03
N LYS A 6 -15.59 44.27 -12.29
CA LYS A 6 -15.90 43.14 -11.40
C LYS A 6 -14.90 42.02 -11.66
N TYR A 7 -14.09 41.68 -10.65
CA TYR A 7 -13.16 40.56 -10.71
C TYR A 7 -13.89 39.27 -11.06
N THR A 8 -13.31 38.47 -11.97
CA THR A 8 -13.83 37.15 -12.32
C THR A 8 -13.50 36.14 -11.22
N ARG A 9 -14.28 35.04 -11.13
CA ARG A 9 -14.06 33.97 -10.13
C ARG A 9 -12.64 33.42 -10.14
N ARG A 10 -12.01 33.34 -11.32
CA ARG A 10 -10.63 32.88 -11.48
C ARG A 10 -9.61 33.87 -10.90
N GLU A 11 -9.82 35.16 -11.12
CA GLU A 11 -8.96 36.22 -10.57
C GLU A 11 -9.08 36.29 -9.04
N PHE A 12 -10.28 36.10 -8.49
CA PHE A 12 -10.48 36.03 -7.04
C PHE A 12 -9.78 34.82 -6.40
N ILE A 13 -9.89 33.63 -7.00
CA ILE A 13 -9.22 32.42 -6.53
C ILE A 13 -7.70 32.55 -6.62
N ALA A 14 -7.18 33.15 -7.69
CA ALA A 14 -5.75 33.41 -7.84
C ALA A 14 -5.22 34.38 -6.76
N ALA A 15 -5.98 35.46 -6.48
CA ALA A 15 -5.59 36.45 -5.47
C ALA A 15 -5.67 35.91 -4.03
N THR A 16 -6.67 35.08 -3.71
CA THR A 16 -6.83 34.48 -2.37
C THR A 16 -5.92 33.27 -2.13
N GLY A 17 -5.61 32.49 -3.18
CA GLY A 17 -4.71 31.35 -3.10
C GLY A 17 -3.26 31.72 -2.74
N GLY A 18 -2.78 32.89 -3.19
CA GLY A 18 -1.42 33.37 -2.89
C GLY A 18 -1.24 33.84 -1.44
N ALA A 19 -2.25 34.49 -0.85
CA ALA A 19 -2.16 35.07 0.49
C ALA A 19 -2.30 34.03 1.62
N GLY A 20 -3.11 32.99 1.42
CA GLY A 20 -3.35 31.95 2.45
C GLY A 20 -2.15 31.03 2.71
N VAL A 21 -1.29 30.82 1.70
CA VAL A 21 -0.14 29.91 1.81
C VAL A 21 0.99 30.51 2.66
N ALA A 22 1.21 31.83 2.61
CA ALA A 22 2.30 32.48 3.35
C ALA A 22 2.05 32.58 4.86
N LEU A 23 0.78 32.69 5.29
CA LEU A 23 0.42 32.79 6.71
C LEU A 23 0.08 31.43 7.36
N GLY A 24 -0.31 30.43 6.57
CA GLY A 24 -0.74 29.13 7.09
C GLY A 24 0.38 28.19 7.55
N ILE A 25 1.65 28.45 7.17
CA ILE A 25 2.75 27.51 7.40
C ILE A 25 3.42 27.69 8.78
N SER A 26 3.31 28.87 9.40
CA SER A 26 3.94 29.16 10.70
C SER A 26 3.03 29.03 11.91
N GLY A 27 1.70 29.18 11.76
CA GLY A 27 0.75 29.23 12.89
C GLY A 27 0.01 27.93 13.23
N PHE A 28 0.04 26.93 12.34
CA PHE A 28 -0.77 25.71 12.50
C PHE A 28 0.09 24.44 12.32
N PRO A 29 0.78 23.99 13.39
CA PRO A 29 1.65 22.82 13.33
C PRO A 29 0.91 21.51 12.98
N TRP A 30 -0.42 21.50 13.04
CA TRP A 30 -1.28 20.37 12.63
C TRP A 30 -1.56 20.30 11.12
N ILE A 31 -1.27 21.35 10.35
CA ILE A 31 -1.32 21.34 8.87
C ILE A 31 -0.01 20.77 8.28
N ARG A 32 0.98 20.45 9.12
CA ARG A 32 2.18 19.74 8.68
C ARG A 32 1.77 18.35 8.17
N ARG A 33 1.83 18.17 6.86
CA ARG A 33 1.77 16.85 6.22
C ARG A 33 2.91 16.01 6.79
N GLN A 34 2.60 15.14 7.73
CA GLN A 34 3.52 14.12 8.18
C GLN A 34 3.88 13.30 6.95
N THR A 35 5.13 13.42 6.49
CA THR A 35 5.66 12.47 5.53
C THR A 35 5.76 11.17 6.31
N PRO A 36 4.96 10.13 5.99
CA PRO A 36 5.10 8.86 6.68
C PRO A 36 6.57 8.46 6.58
N ALA A 37 7.19 8.13 7.71
CA ALA A 37 8.55 7.65 7.75
C ALA A 37 8.71 6.57 6.67
N SER A 38 9.87 6.51 6.02
CA SER A 38 10.19 5.50 5.01
C SER A 38 10.30 4.12 5.66
N ALA A 39 9.18 3.60 6.16
CA ALA A 39 9.09 2.28 6.73
C ALA A 39 9.08 1.27 5.57
N ASN A 40 9.84 0.20 5.74
CA ASN A 40 9.79 -0.93 4.83
C ASN A 40 8.37 -1.49 4.85
N ARG A 41 7.71 -1.48 3.70
CA ARG A 41 6.37 -2.04 3.53
C ARG A 41 6.50 -3.55 3.38
N VAL A 42 5.68 -4.29 4.13
CA VAL A 42 5.62 -5.76 4.06
C VAL A 42 4.26 -6.16 3.51
N ILE A 43 4.23 -7.11 2.59
CA ILE A 43 3.01 -7.73 2.07
C ILE A 43 3.07 -9.22 2.42
N VAL A 44 2.01 -9.72 3.05
CA VAL A 44 1.81 -11.15 3.32
C VAL A 44 0.73 -11.66 2.38
N LEU A 45 1.02 -12.71 1.61
CA LEU A 45 0.10 -13.34 0.67
C LEU A 45 -0.24 -14.75 1.16
N GLY A 46 -1.50 -14.97 1.53
CA GLY A 46 -2.02 -16.32 1.80
C GLY A 46 -2.66 -16.91 0.54
N MET A 47 -2.43 -18.19 0.28
CA MET A 47 -3.05 -18.95 -0.81
C MET A 47 -3.89 -20.06 -0.19
N ASP A 48 -5.22 -19.99 -0.33
CA ASP A 48 -6.10 -21.03 0.21
C ASP A 48 -5.91 -22.36 -0.53
N GLY A 49 -5.97 -23.48 0.18
CA GLY A 49 -5.83 -24.82 -0.39
C GLY A 49 -4.50 -25.11 -1.07
N MET A 50 -3.43 -24.34 -0.78
CA MET A 50 -2.10 -24.61 -1.34
C MET A 50 -1.53 -25.93 -0.80
N ASP A 51 -1.57 -26.98 -1.61
CA ASP A 51 -0.95 -28.26 -1.29
C ASP A 51 0.57 -28.21 -1.54
N PRO A 52 1.40 -28.43 -0.51
CA PRO A 52 2.85 -28.29 -0.64
C PRO A 52 3.52 -29.45 -1.41
N VAL A 53 2.90 -30.63 -1.51
CA VAL A 53 3.39 -31.73 -2.36
C VAL A 53 3.16 -31.41 -3.84
N PHE A 54 1.97 -30.89 -4.16
CA PHE A 54 1.64 -30.44 -5.52
C PHE A 54 2.54 -29.28 -5.97
N LEU A 55 2.78 -28.30 -5.10
CA LEU A 55 3.67 -27.18 -5.38
C LEU A 55 5.09 -27.64 -5.72
N GLU A 56 5.67 -28.54 -4.92
CA GLU A 56 7.00 -29.09 -5.16
C GLU A 56 7.08 -29.87 -6.48
N ARG A 57 6.01 -30.60 -6.82
CA ARG A 57 5.92 -31.28 -8.12
C ARG A 57 5.97 -30.28 -9.27
N LEU A 58 5.16 -29.22 -9.22
CA LEU A 58 5.13 -28.19 -10.26
C LEU A 58 6.46 -27.42 -10.37
N LEU A 59 7.14 -27.19 -9.23
CA LEU A 59 8.49 -26.59 -9.22
C LEU A 59 9.51 -27.49 -9.91
N LYS A 60 9.48 -28.81 -9.66
CA LYS A 60 10.34 -29.80 -10.33
C LYS A 60 10.07 -29.89 -11.82
N GLU A 61 8.79 -29.83 -12.22
CA GLU A 61 8.35 -29.78 -13.62
C GLU A 61 8.74 -28.46 -14.33
N GLY A 62 9.28 -27.46 -13.62
CA GLY A 62 9.65 -26.17 -14.20
C GLY A 62 8.48 -25.24 -14.50
N ARG A 63 7.28 -25.53 -13.97
CA ARG A 63 6.03 -24.83 -14.30
C ARG A 63 5.74 -23.61 -13.43
N MET A 64 6.56 -23.37 -12.40
CA MET A 64 6.38 -22.28 -11.43
C MET A 64 7.61 -21.35 -11.40
N PRO A 65 7.98 -20.70 -12.53
CA PRO A 65 9.22 -19.94 -12.64
C PRO A 65 9.27 -18.74 -11.68
N ASN A 66 8.14 -18.08 -11.44
CA ASN A 66 8.06 -16.95 -10.50
C ASN A 66 8.25 -17.40 -9.05
N THR A 67 7.60 -18.50 -8.65
CA THR A 67 7.78 -19.07 -7.31
C THR A 67 9.22 -19.53 -7.10
N ARG A 68 9.84 -20.17 -8.11
CA ARG A 68 11.25 -20.55 -8.05
C ARG A 68 12.15 -19.34 -7.78
N ARG A 69 11.96 -18.25 -8.53
CA ARG A 69 12.71 -17.00 -8.34
C ARG A 69 12.50 -16.38 -6.95
N LEU A 70 11.31 -16.50 -6.36
CA LEU A 70 11.04 -16.03 -5.00
C LEU A 70 11.79 -16.87 -3.96
N ILE A 71 11.80 -18.19 -4.12
CA ILE A 71 12.53 -19.11 -3.24
C ILE A 71 14.03 -18.82 -3.30
N GLU A 72 14.61 -18.66 -4.50
CA GLU A 72 16.04 -18.36 -4.70
C GLU A 72 16.47 -17.02 -4.08
N ARG A 73 15.57 -16.04 -4.03
CA ARG A 73 15.82 -14.72 -3.40
C ARG A 73 15.62 -14.71 -1.89
N GLY A 74 15.01 -15.74 -1.34
CA GLY A 74 14.61 -15.81 0.07
C GLY A 74 14.78 -17.22 0.59
N GLY A 75 13.65 -17.89 0.89
CA GLY A 75 13.67 -19.26 1.38
C GLY A 75 12.36 -19.99 1.17
N PHE A 76 12.37 -21.29 1.41
CA PHE A 76 11.22 -22.17 1.34
C PHE A 76 11.23 -23.13 2.52
N SER A 77 10.13 -23.19 3.26
CA SER A 77 9.98 -24.01 4.47
C SER A 77 8.61 -24.67 4.49
N ARG A 78 8.52 -25.91 4.96
CA ARG A 78 7.25 -26.56 5.26
C ARG A 78 6.71 -26.02 6.59
N LEU A 79 5.44 -25.64 6.62
CA LEU A 79 4.72 -25.24 7.83
C LEU A 79 3.61 -26.25 8.14
N ARG A 80 3.27 -26.40 9.43
CA ARG A 80 2.10 -27.18 9.84
C ARG A 80 0.84 -26.35 9.63
N THR A 81 -0.27 -27.02 9.31
CA THR A 81 -1.58 -26.40 9.23
C THR A 81 -2.18 -26.17 10.63
N SER A 82 -3.25 -25.39 10.71
CA SER A 82 -4.06 -25.24 11.93
C SER A 82 -4.77 -26.55 12.30
N ASN A 83 -5.22 -26.64 13.55
CA ASN A 83 -6.08 -27.74 14.02
C ASN A 83 -7.39 -27.15 14.59
N PRO A 84 -8.56 -27.38 13.95
CA PRO A 84 -8.76 -28.17 12.74
C PRO A 84 -8.25 -27.44 11.47
N PRO A 85 -7.88 -28.19 10.40
CA PRO A 85 -7.33 -27.63 9.17
C PRO A 85 -8.44 -27.06 8.26
N GLN A 86 -9.13 -26.04 8.76
CA GLN A 86 -10.25 -25.39 8.08
C GLN A 86 -9.90 -23.95 7.74
N SER A 87 -10.34 -23.45 6.58
CA SER A 87 -10.10 -22.07 6.14
C SER A 87 -10.40 -21.03 7.22
N PRO A 88 -11.57 -20.97 7.89
CA PRO A 88 -11.84 -19.95 8.91
C PRO A 88 -10.87 -19.98 10.10
N VAL A 89 -10.36 -21.16 10.47
CA VAL A 89 -9.39 -21.34 11.56
C VAL A 89 -7.99 -20.93 11.11
N ALA A 90 -7.58 -21.35 9.90
CA ALA A 90 -6.29 -20.98 9.34
C ALA A 90 -6.16 -19.46 9.22
N TRP A 91 -7.14 -18.79 8.60
CA TRP A 91 -7.11 -17.34 8.36
C TRP A 91 -7.17 -16.48 9.63
N SER A 92 -7.60 -17.05 10.76
CA SER A 92 -7.68 -16.33 12.04
C SER A 92 -6.42 -16.52 12.90
N ASN A 93 -5.49 -17.41 12.51
CA ASN A 93 -4.23 -17.68 13.22
C ASN A 93 -3.02 -16.91 12.63
N PHE A 94 -3.19 -16.17 11.53
CA PHE A 94 -2.16 -15.38 10.86
C PHE A 94 -2.29 -13.89 11.20
#